data_AF-A0A8J8SYT0-F1
#
_entry.id   AF-A0A8J8SYT0-F1
#
_cell.length_a   1.000
_cell.length_b   1.000
_cell.length_c   1.000
_cell.angle_alpha   90.00
_cell.angle_beta   90.00
_cell.angle_gamma   90.00
#
_symmetry.space_group_name_H-M   'P 1'
#
loop_
_entity.id
_entity.type
_entity.pdbx_description
1 polymer ?
#
loop_
_entity_poly.entity_id
_entity_poly.type
_entity_poly.pdbx_seq_one_letter_code
_entity_poly.pdbx_strand_id
1 'polypeptide(L)'
;MSTKKQAAAAPVNDQDVDMESQGEQTNNQQDMRDFQMSRPQLQVQRQEGDNTSATYSFLNEDHTLGNLLRNVIIKNKQVEFCAYSVPHPSEPVMNLRLQVHESAGDTKRVLKHGLKRIGKMSDVLLEKFENAVQKFKESQMSD
;
A
#
# COMPACT_ATOMS: atom_id res chain seq x y z
N MET A 1 82.19 14.28 10.23
CA MET A 1 82.37 13.04 11.03
C MET A 1 81.29 12.05 10.64
N SER A 2 81.71 10.89 10.14
CA SER A 2 81.08 9.56 10.15
C SER A 2 79.59 9.39 9.79
N THR A 3 79.11 8.46 8.95
CA THR A 3 79.64 7.56 7.89
C THR A 3 78.48 6.60 7.55
N LYS A 4 78.34 6.28 6.24
CA LYS A 4 77.83 5.00 5.66
C LYS A 4 76.35 4.63 5.95
N LYS A 5 75.60 3.97 5.06
CA LYS A 5 75.93 3.00 4.00
C LYS A 5 74.70 2.82 3.08
N GLN A 6 74.95 2.52 1.80
CA GLN A 6 74.00 2.17 0.74
C GLN A 6 73.37 0.77 0.87
N ALA A 7 72.20 0.57 0.25
CA ALA A 7 71.72 -0.59 -0.56
C ALA A 7 70.18 -0.49 -0.69
N ALA A 8 69.43 -0.84 -1.74
CA ALA A 8 69.64 -1.31 -3.12
C ALA A 8 68.27 -1.21 -3.88
N ALA A 9 68.30 -1.31 -5.22
CA ALA A 9 67.18 -1.31 -6.20
C ALA A 9 66.16 -2.48 -6.01
N ALA A 10 64.98 -2.63 -6.62
CA ALA A 10 64.29 -2.21 -7.87
C ALA A 10 62.76 -2.60 -7.73
N PRO A 11 61.94 -2.78 -8.80
CA PRO A 11 61.28 -1.78 -9.65
C PRO A 11 59.71 -1.85 -9.62
N VAL A 12 59.10 -0.87 -10.28
CA VAL A 12 57.69 -0.70 -10.69
C VAL A 12 56.94 -1.98 -11.08
N ASN A 13 55.64 -2.03 -10.73
CA ASN A 13 54.64 -2.79 -11.47
C ASN A 13 53.30 -2.01 -11.42
N ASP A 14 53.10 -1.15 -12.42
CA ASP A 14 51.75 -0.73 -12.85
C ASP A 14 51.08 -2.01 -13.37
N GLN A 15 50.10 -2.52 -12.62
CA GLN A 15 49.17 -3.51 -13.15
C GLN A 15 47.82 -2.84 -13.25
N ASP A 16 47.47 -2.54 -14.50
CA ASP A 16 46.11 -2.29 -14.95
C ASP A 16 45.17 -3.32 -14.30
N VAL A 17 44.19 -2.82 -13.54
CA VAL A 17 43.11 -3.67 -13.01
C VAL A 17 42.14 -3.89 -14.17
N ASP A 18 42.40 -4.93 -14.95
CA ASP A 18 41.47 -5.45 -15.95
C ASP A 18 40.16 -5.85 -15.25
N MET A 19 39.10 -5.07 -15.48
CA MET A 19 37.76 -5.36 -14.99
C MET A 19 37.11 -6.40 -15.92
N GLU A 20 37.55 -7.66 -15.81
CA GLU A 20 36.91 -8.77 -16.50
C GLU A 20 35.54 -9.07 -15.89
N SER A 21 34.50 -8.66 -16.63
CA SER A 21 33.11 -9.03 -16.44
C SER A 21 32.90 -10.51 -16.77
N GLN A 22 32.87 -11.38 -15.76
CA GLN A 22 32.22 -12.70 -15.85
C GLN A 22 31.57 -13.05 -14.50
N GLY A 23 30.25 -13.28 -14.50
CA GLY A 23 29.56 -13.86 -13.35
C GLY A 23 28.10 -13.42 -13.21
N GLU A 24 27.21 -14.26 -13.77
CA GLU A 24 25.80 -14.44 -13.38
C GLU A 24 24.80 -13.35 -13.76
N GLN A 25 24.19 -13.51 -14.94
CA GLN A 25 22.85 -13.00 -15.22
C GLN A 25 21.84 -13.81 -14.38
N THR A 26 21.71 -13.47 -13.10
CA THR A 26 20.60 -13.94 -12.28
C THR A 26 19.33 -13.16 -12.61
N ASN A 27 18.22 -13.89 -12.51
CA ASN A 27 16.92 -13.61 -13.07
C ASN A 27 16.15 -12.55 -12.23
N ASN A 28 16.72 -11.34 -12.14
CA ASN A 28 16.27 -10.26 -11.25
C ASN A 28 14.80 -9.84 -11.43
N GLN A 29 14.15 -10.21 -12.53
CA GLN A 29 12.73 -9.88 -12.79
C GLN A 29 11.73 -10.85 -12.14
N GLN A 30 12.14 -12.07 -11.80
CA GLN A 30 11.27 -13.02 -11.09
C GLN A 30 11.36 -12.82 -9.57
N ASP A 31 12.57 -12.60 -9.04
CA ASP A 31 12.77 -12.33 -7.60
C ASP A 31 12.08 -11.05 -7.10
N MET A 32 12.00 -10.01 -7.93
CA MET A 32 11.27 -8.77 -7.60
C MET A 32 9.75 -8.96 -7.50
N ARG A 33 9.17 -9.86 -8.31
CA ARG A 33 7.72 -10.12 -8.29
C ARG A 33 7.31 -10.99 -7.10
N ASP A 34 8.13 -11.95 -6.74
CA ASP A 34 7.87 -12.84 -5.59
C ASP A 34 8.02 -12.11 -4.25
N PHE A 35 8.88 -11.09 -4.17
CA PHE A 35 8.95 -10.22 -2.99
C PHE A 35 7.72 -9.33 -2.79
N GLN A 36 7.00 -8.98 -3.87
CA GLN A 36 5.81 -8.14 -3.79
C GLN A 36 4.57 -8.92 -3.35
N MET A 37 4.51 -10.24 -3.59
CA MET A 37 3.40 -11.11 -3.17
C MET A 37 3.46 -11.54 -1.69
N SER A 38 4.63 -11.52 -1.05
CA SER A 38 4.80 -11.96 0.35
C SER A 38 4.52 -10.87 1.38
N ARG A 39 4.26 -9.63 0.94
CA ARG A 39 3.94 -8.52 1.85
C ARG A 39 2.49 -8.58 2.32
N PRO A 40 2.21 -8.31 3.60
CA PRO A 40 0.84 -8.22 4.09
C PRO A 40 0.11 -7.10 3.33
N GLN A 41 -1.06 -7.43 2.75
CA GLN A 41 -1.88 -6.47 1.98
C GLN A 41 -2.42 -5.32 2.84
N LEU A 42 -2.46 -5.50 4.16
CA LEU A 42 -2.85 -4.49 5.12
C LEU A 42 -1.80 -4.40 6.23
N GLN A 43 -1.21 -3.24 6.39
CA GLN A 43 -0.35 -2.92 7.52
C GLN A 43 -1.08 -1.94 8.45
N VAL A 44 -0.90 -2.11 9.76
CA VAL A 44 -1.53 -1.26 10.77
C VAL A 44 -0.45 -0.63 11.61
N GLN A 45 -0.39 0.70 11.60
CA GLN A 45 0.48 1.49 12.45
C GLN A 45 -0.37 2.17 13.52
N ARG A 46 -0.06 1.88 14.78
CA ARG A 46 -0.76 2.42 15.95
C ARG A 46 0.22 2.65 17.07
N GLN A 47 -0.07 3.59 17.96
CA GLN A 47 0.69 3.75 19.19
C GLN A 47 0.29 2.65 20.19
N GLU A 48 1.25 2.16 20.98
CA GLU A 48 0.98 1.19 22.03
C GLU A 48 0.06 1.80 23.10
N GLY A 49 -1.02 1.09 23.44
CA GLY A 49 -2.02 1.54 24.41
C GLY A 49 -3.16 2.38 23.84
N ASP A 50 -3.01 2.97 22.63
CA ASP A 50 -4.07 3.77 22.03
C ASP A 50 -4.92 2.96 21.01
N ASN A 51 -6.21 2.81 21.32
CA ASN A 51 -7.23 2.19 20.46
C ASN A 51 -8.07 3.17 19.64
N THR A 52 -7.91 4.46 19.90
CA THR A 52 -8.71 5.52 19.30
C THR A 52 -8.11 6.04 17.99
N SER A 53 -6.80 5.90 17.78
CA SER A 53 -6.10 6.38 16.58
C SER A 53 -5.25 5.29 15.92
N ALA A 54 -5.44 5.07 14.62
CA ALA A 54 -4.63 4.14 13.83
C ALA A 54 -4.47 4.62 12.37
N THR A 55 -3.32 4.30 11.78
CA THR A 55 -3.06 4.42 10.34
C THR A 55 -3.08 3.03 9.71
N TYR A 56 -3.89 2.84 8.68
CA TYR A 56 -3.99 1.61 7.90
C TYR A 56 -3.35 1.84 6.53
N SER A 57 -2.34 1.05 6.19
CA SER A 57 -1.69 1.09 4.88
C SER A 57 -2.16 -0.10 4.06
N PHE A 58 -2.87 0.18 2.97
CA PHE A 58 -3.36 -0.80 2.01
C PHE A 58 -2.38 -0.88 0.84
N LEU A 59 -1.91 -2.08 0.54
CA LEU A 59 -1.07 -2.34 -0.63
C LEU A 59 -1.95 -2.60 -1.85
N ASN A 60 -1.53 -2.11 -3.02
CA ASN A 60 -2.22 -2.23 -4.30
C ASN A 60 -3.63 -1.60 -4.33
N GLU A 61 -3.85 -0.58 -3.51
CA GLU A 61 -5.09 0.19 -3.45
C GLU A 61 -4.81 1.68 -3.66
N ASP A 62 -5.81 2.40 -4.19
CA ASP A 62 -5.66 3.78 -4.63
C ASP A 62 -6.82 4.69 -4.19
N HIS A 63 -6.96 5.84 -4.85
CA HIS A 63 -8.01 6.82 -4.61
C HIS A 63 -9.43 6.28 -4.75
N THR A 64 -9.63 5.21 -5.52
CA THR A 64 -10.94 4.61 -5.74
C THR A 64 -11.51 4.07 -4.43
N LEU A 65 -10.76 3.20 -3.76
CA LEU A 65 -11.15 2.67 -2.45
C LEU A 65 -11.04 3.74 -1.36
N GLY A 66 -10.01 4.59 -1.41
CA GLY A 66 -9.77 5.63 -0.39
C GLY A 66 -10.88 6.65 -0.30
N ASN A 67 -11.29 7.23 -1.43
CA ASN A 67 -12.37 8.20 -1.48
C ASN A 67 -13.70 7.59 -1.03
N LEU A 68 -13.98 6.35 -1.45
CA LEU A 68 -15.17 5.64 -1.03
C LEU A 68 -15.19 5.41 0.49
N LEU A 69 -14.11 4.88 1.06
CA LEU A 69 -13.98 4.63 2.50
C LEU A 69 -14.11 5.92 3.31
N ARG A 70 -13.42 6.99 2.91
CA ARG A 70 -13.52 8.29 3.56
C ARG A 70 -14.97 8.77 3.65
N ASN A 71 -15.68 8.73 2.53
CA ASN A 71 -17.06 9.23 2.46
C ASN A 71 -18.06 8.39 3.25
N VAL A 72 -17.80 7.09 3.40
CA VAL A 72 -18.68 6.20 4.20
C VAL A 72 -18.38 6.29 5.68
N ILE A 73 -17.10 6.32 6.06
CA ILE A 73 -16.65 6.32 7.46
C ILE A 73 -16.95 7.65 8.13
N ILE A 74 -16.75 8.79 7.45
CA ILE A 74 -17.01 10.13 8.02
C ILE A 74 -18.49 10.36 8.36
N LYS A 75 -19.41 9.60 7.76
CA LYS A 75 -20.85 9.67 8.08
C LYS A 75 -21.20 9.02 9.42
N ASN A 76 -20.28 8.26 10.02
CA ASN A 76 -20.48 7.66 11.32
C ASN A 76 -20.15 8.68 12.43
N LYS A 77 -21.12 8.98 13.30
CA LYS A 77 -20.96 9.94 14.43
C LYS A 77 -19.89 9.54 15.45
N GLN A 78 -19.42 8.29 15.41
CA GLN A 78 -18.37 7.78 16.28
C GLN A 78 -16.94 8.10 15.77
N VAL A 79 -16.83 8.69 14.57
CA VAL A 79 -15.57 9.04 13.92
C VAL A 79 -15.33 10.53 14.09
N GLU A 80 -14.16 10.88 14.59
CA GLU A 80 -13.72 12.26 14.73
C GLU A 80 -12.94 12.71 13.50
N PHE A 81 -12.05 11.84 13.00
CA PHE A 81 -11.20 12.15 11.86
C PHE A 81 -11.03 10.95 10.94
N CYS A 82 -11.18 11.18 9.64
CA CYS A 82 -10.89 10.20 8.61
C CYS A 82 -10.31 10.89 7.37
N ALA A 83 -9.10 10.50 6.98
CA ALA A 83 -8.43 10.99 5.79
C ALA A 83 -7.62 9.87 5.14
N TYR A 84 -7.44 9.94 3.82
CA TYR A 84 -6.54 9.08 3.09
C TYR A 84 -5.51 9.90 2.33
N SER A 85 -4.34 9.31 2.10
CA SER A 85 -3.30 9.87 1.24
C SER A 85 -2.61 8.75 0.46
N VAL A 86 -2.19 9.07 -0.76
CA VAL A 86 -1.28 8.26 -1.55
C VAL A 86 0.05 9.02 -1.56
N PRO A 87 1.13 8.45 -0.98
CA PRO A 87 2.39 9.18 -0.80
C PRO A 87 3.05 9.51 -2.13
N HIS A 88 3.01 8.58 -3.09
CA HIS A 88 3.57 8.78 -4.42
C HIS A 88 2.81 7.93 -5.46
N PRO A 89 2.46 8.47 -6.66
CA PRO A 89 1.71 7.72 -7.68
C PRO A 89 2.39 6.44 -8.17
N SER A 90 3.72 6.37 -8.15
CA SER A 90 4.48 5.18 -8.55
C SER A 90 4.51 4.07 -7.50
N GLU A 91 4.10 4.36 -6.27
CA GLU A 91 4.01 3.37 -5.20
C GLU A 91 2.53 3.05 -4.96
N PRO A 92 2.09 1.81 -5.23
CA PRO A 92 0.69 1.45 -5.07
C PRO A 92 0.38 1.19 -3.59
N VAL A 93 0.45 2.24 -2.76
CA VAL A 93 0.17 2.19 -1.33
C VAL A 93 -0.78 3.33 -0.97
N MET A 94 -1.90 2.98 -0.34
CA MET A 94 -2.84 3.95 0.20
C MET A 94 -2.78 3.94 1.72
N ASN A 95 -2.53 5.10 2.32
CA ASN A 95 -2.58 5.30 3.77
C ASN A 95 -3.93 5.90 4.16
N LEU A 96 -4.62 5.26 5.11
CA LEU A 96 -5.88 5.72 5.70
C LEU A 96 -5.64 6.01 7.19
N ARG A 97 -5.76 7.27 7.59
CA ARG A 97 -5.73 7.67 8.99
C ARG A 97 -7.15 7.73 9.54
N LEU A 98 -7.36 7.04 10.66
CA LEU A 98 -8.64 7.02 11.37
C LEU A 98 -8.44 7.41 12.83
N GLN A 99 -9.26 8.33 13.31
CA GLN A 99 -9.42 8.65 14.72
C GLN A 99 -10.89 8.57 15.09
N VAL A 100 -11.18 7.85 16.17
CA VAL A 100 -12.53 7.61 16.68
C VAL A 100 -12.66 8.13 18.09
N HIS A 101 -13.87 8.48 18.50
CA HIS A 101 -14.13 8.83 19.89
C HIS A 101 -13.90 7.62 20.81
N GLU A 102 -13.58 7.88 22.07
CA GLU A 102 -13.40 6.84 23.10
C GLU A 102 -14.63 5.92 23.21
N SER A 103 -15.83 6.45 22.96
CA SER A 103 -17.08 5.69 22.92
C SER A 103 -17.13 4.58 21.86
N ALA A 104 -16.34 4.70 20.79
CA ALA A 104 -16.25 3.69 19.73
C ALA A 104 -15.40 2.48 20.13
N GLY A 105 -14.50 2.66 21.10
CA GLY A 105 -13.59 1.66 21.67
C GLY A 105 -12.42 1.25 20.76
N ASP A 106 -12.68 0.91 19.49
CA ASP A 106 -11.65 0.38 18.58
C ASP A 106 -11.83 0.88 17.14
N THR A 107 -10.79 1.51 16.60
CA THR A 107 -10.67 1.90 15.19
C THR A 107 -10.93 0.75 14.23
N LYS A 108 -10.49 -0.48 14.57
CA LYS A 108 -10.67 -1.66 13.70
C LYS A 108 -12.15 -1.99 13.51
N ARG A 109 -12.96 -1.82 14.56
CA ARG A 109 -14.40 -2.07 14.51
C ARG A 109 -15.09 -1.10 13.55
N VAL A 110 -14.72 0.17 13.61
CA VAL A 110 -15.26 1.21 12.73
C VAL A 110 -14.86 0.95 11.28
N LEU A 111 -13.61 0.59 11.02
CA LEU A 111 -13.15 0.25 9.67
C LEU A 111 -13.90 -0.96 9.09
N LYS A 112 -14.04 -2.06 9.87
CA LYS A 112 -14.82 -3.24 9.46
C LYS A 112 -16.28 -2.90 9.16
N HIS A 113 -16.89 -2.04 9.99
CA HIS A 113 -18.26 -1.59 9.77
C HIS A 113 -18.38 -0.74 8.48
N GLY A 114 -17.41 0.14 8.21
CA GLY A 114 -17.33 0.92 6.97
C GLY A 114 -17.26 0.03 5.72
N LEU A 115 -16.36 -0.96 5.71
CA LEU A 115 -16.22 -1.92 4.62
C LEU A 115 -17.51 -2.74 4.39
N LYS A 116 -18.12 -3.25 5.47
CA LYS A 116 -19.39 -3.99 5.38
C LYS A 116 -20.52 -3.13 4.82
N ARG A 117 -20.54 -1.84 5.14
CA ARG A 117 -21.54 -0.90 4.62
C ARG A 117 -21.35 -0.64 3.13
N ILE A 118 -20.11 -0.54 2.66
CA ILE A 118 -19.81 -0.43 1.23
C ILE A 118 -20.33 -1.66 0.47
N GLY A 119 -20.03 -2.87 0.96
CA GLY A 119 -20.53 -4.10 0.33
C GLY A 119 -22.06 -4.10 0.19
N LYS A 120 -22.77 -3.80 1.28
CA LYS A 120 -24.24 -3.68 1.25
C LYS A 120 -24.76 -2.62 0.29
N MET A 121 -24.05 -1.51 0.12
CA MET A 121 -24.43 -0.47 -0.83
C MET A 121 -24.31 -0.98 -2.27
N SER A 122 -23.25 -1.72 -2.58
CA SER A 122 -23.06 -2.35 -3.88
C SER A 122 -24.15 -3.39 -4.16
N ASP A 123 -24.51 -4.22 -3.18
CA ASP A 123 -25.57 -5.23 -3.32
C ASP A 123 -26.92 -4.58 -3.68
N VAL A 124 -27.31 -3.54 -2.92
CA VAL A 124 -28.58 -2.81 -3.17
C VAL A 124 -28.55 -2.07 -4.51
N LEU A 125 -27.38 -1.55 -4.91
CA LEU A 125 -27.23 -0.89 -6.21
C LEU A 125 -27.42 -1.90 -7.36
N LEU A 126 -26.81 -3.07 -7.25
CA LEU A 126 -26.92 -4.13 -8.23
C LEU A 126 -28.36 -4.64 -8.35
N GLU A 127 -29.03 -4.92 -7.22
CA GLU A 127 -30.43 -5.35 -7.20
C GLU A 127 -31.35 -4.33 -7.89
N LYS A 128 -31.19 -3.04 -7.59
CA LYS A 128 -32.00 -1.98 -8.21
C LYS A 128 -31.71 -1.84 -9.70
N PHE A 129 -30.44 -1.98 -10.09
CA PHE A 129 -30.02 -1.92 -11.48
C PHE A 129 -30.62 -3.07 -12.28
N GLU A 130 -30.50 -4.31 -11.80
CA GLU A 130 -31.06 -5.50 -12.44
C GLU A 130 -32.58 -5.40 -12.59
N ASN A 131 -33.27 -4.97 -11.53
CA ASN A 131 -34.71 -4.73 -11.58
C ASN A 131 -35.12 -3.67 -12.60
N ALA A 132 -34.36 -2.57 -12.73
CA ALA A 132 -34.61 -1.53 -13.72
C ALA A 132 -34.37 -2.03 -15.15
N VAL A 133 -33.30 -2.80 -15.35
CA VAL A 133 -32.96 -3.41 -16.65
C VAL A 133 -34.03 -4.41 -17.08
N GLN A 134 -34.54 -5.22 -16.16
CA GLN A 134 -35.61 -6.19 -16.44
C GLN A 134 -36.89 -5.48 -16.87
N LYS A 135 -37.32 -4.46 -16.12
CA LYS A 135 -38.49 -3.63 -16.49
C LYS A 135 -38.34 -2.98 -17.86
N PHE A 136 -37.14 -2.48 -18.18
CA PHE A 136 -36.86 -1.89 -19.49
C PHE A 136 -36.99 -2.93 -20.62
N LYS A 137 -36.43 -4.14 -20.44
CA LYS A 137 -36.54 -5.22 -21.43
C LYS A 137 -37.99 -5.66 -21.65
N GLU A 138 -38.79 -5.75 -20.59
CA GLU A 138 -40.22 -6.08 -20.67
C GLU A 138 -41.02 -5.03 -21.45
N SER A 139 -40.71 -3.74 -21.25
CA SER A 139 -41.35 -2.65 -22.02
C SER A 139 -40.98 -2.66 -23.51
N GLN A 140 -39.76 -3.10 -23.87
CA GLN A 140 -39.31 -3.18 -25.26
C GLN A 140 -39.82 -4.43 -26.00
N MET A 141 -40.30 -5.45 -25.27
CA MET A 141 -40.90 -6.66 -25.86
C MET A 141 -42.42 -6.53 -26.09
N SER A 142 -43.04 -5.48 -25.57
CA SER A 142 -44.48 -5.24 -25.68
C SER A 142 -44.86 -4.17 -26.72
N ASP A 143 -43.86 -3.49 -27.30
CA ASP A 143 -43.94 -2.68 -28.53
C ASP A 143 -43.44 -3.50 -29.73
#